data_AF-W2XZ32-F1
#
_entry.id   AF-W2XZ32-F1
#
_cell.length_a   1.000
_cell.length_b   1.000
_cell.length_c   1.000
_cell.angle_alpha   90.00
_cell.angle_beta   90.00
_cell.angle_gamma   90.00
#
_symmetry.space_group_name_H-M   'P 1'
#
loop_
_entity.id
_entity.type
_entity.pdbx_description
1 polymer ?
#
loop_
_entity_poly.entity_id
_entity_poly.type
_entity_poly.pdbx_seq_one_letter_code
_entity_poly.pdbx_strand_id
1 'polypeptide(L)'
;VKRKQSSRYALPALRRLRSRVPAVRETFATENKFPFHYTEDESDEESDGEAFDPLWEVPDQLVMPKTKKLHAIIEATANKVQGHPQLESMLKIKLGDNKKFRF
;
A
#
# COMPACT_ATOMS: atom_id res chain seq x y z
N VAL A 1 28.41 -62.94 -41.01
CA VAL A 1 28.53 -62.74 -39.55
C VAL A 1 28.40 -61.24 -39.24
N LYS A 2 27.24 -60.80 -38.75
CA LYS A 2 27.00 -59.42 -38.27
C LYS A 2 26.42 -59.51 -36.85
N ARG A 3 27.13 -58.90 -35.90
CA ARG A 3 26.86 -58.91 -34.45
C ARG A 3 25.59 -58.09 -34.17
N LYS A 4 24.57 -58.70 -33.56
CA LYS A 4 23.43 -57.98 -32.97
C LYS A 4 23.85 -57.43 -31.61
N GLN A 5 23.94 -56.10 -31.49
CA GLN A 5 24.20 -55.42 -30.23
C GLN A 5 22.94 -55.40 -29.35
N SER A 6 23.16 -55.86 -28.13
CA SER A 6 22.59 -55.42 -26.85
C SER A 6 21.55 -54.29 -26.90
N SER A 7 20.37 -54.56 -26.36
CA SER A 7 19.58 -53.55 -25.65
C SER A 7 18.76 -54.25 -24.56
N ARG A 8 19.36 -54.36 -23.37
CA ARG A 8 18.67 -54.73 -22.14
C ARG A 8 18.08 -53.46 -21.54
N TYR A 9 16.87 -53.11 -21.96
CA TYR A 9 16.05 -52.15 -21.22
C TYR A 9 14.60 -52.65 -21.22
N ALA A 10 14.31 -53.55 -20.29
CA ALA A 10 12.94 -53.82 -19.88
C ALA A 10 12.50 -52.63 -19.01
N LEU A 11 11.58 -51.81 -19.51
CA LEU A 11 10.95 -50.75 -18.72
C LEU A 11 9.99 -51.39 -17.71
N PRO A 12 10.16 -51.18 -16.38
CA PRO A 12 9.14 -51.61 -15.44
C PRO A 12 7.91 -50.71 -15.56
N ALA A 13 6.76 -51.36 -15.75
CA ALA A 13 5.45 -50.72 -15.82
C ALA A 13 5.16 -49.89 -14.56
N LEU A 14 5.16 -48.56 -14.70
CA LEU A 14 4.70 -47.65 -13.65
C LEU A 14 3.17 -47.74 -13.56
N ARG A 15 2.70 -48.50 -12.56
CA ARG A 15 1.32 -48.46 -12.06
C ARG A 15 0.95 -46.99 -11.78
N ARG A 16 0.01 -46.45 -12.57
CA ARG A 16 -0.65 -45.17 -12.27
C ARG A 16 -1.42 -45.32 -10.95
N LEU A 17 -0.79 -44.95 -9.85
CA LEU A 17 -1.52 -44.58 -8.64
C LEU A 17 -2.25 -43.27 -8.95
N ARG A 18 -3.56 -43.36 -9.24
CA ARG A 18 -4.46 -42.21 -9.15
C ARG A 18 -4.42 -41.75 -7.69
N SER A 19 -3.63 -40.72 -7.39
CA SER A 19 -3.76 -39.99 -6.14
C SER A 19 -5.14 -39.33 -6.15
N ARG A 20 -6.06 -39.93 -5.41
CA ARG A 20 -7.32 -39.33 -5.01
C ARG A 20 -6.96 -38.09 -4.19
N VAL A 21 -6.98 -36.92 -4.81
CA VAL A 21 -6.95 -35.65 -4.08
C VAL A 21 -8.20 -35.68 -3.20
N PRO A 22 -8.11 -35.76 -1.86
CA PRO A 22 -9.28 -35.44 -1.07
C PRO A 22 -9.55 -33.97 -1.36
N ALA A 23 -10.72 -33.68 -1.91
CA ALA A 23 -11.21 -32.30 -1.98
C ALA A 23 -11.26 -31.82 -0.53
N VAL A 24 -10.21 -31.10 -0.10
CA VAL A 24 -10.20 -30.38 1.16
C VAL A 24 -11.28 -29.33 1.00
N ARG A 25 -12.47 -29.65 1.52
CA ARG A 25 -13.50 -28.66 1.80
C ARG A 25 -12.92 -27.80 2.93
N GLU A 26 -12.16 -26.79 2.53
CA GLU A 26 -11.74 -25.73 3.41
C GLU A 26 -13.01 -24.95 3.74
N THR A 27 -13.64 -25.34 4.85
CA THR A 27 -14.66 -24.55 5.50
C THR A 27 -13.98 -23.27 5.95
N PHE A 28 -14.11 -22.20 5.15
CA PHE A 28 -13.76 -20.84 5.55
C PHE A 28 -14.71 -20.43 6.67
N ALA A 29 -14.46 -20.95 7.87
CA ALA A 29 -14.87 -20.33 9.10
C ALA A 29 -13.99 -19.08 9.26
N THR A 30 -14.24 -18.07 8.43
CA THR A 30 -13.77 -16.71 8.70
C THR A 30 -14.71 -16.11 9.74
N GLU A 31 -14.71 -16.69 10.95
CA GLU A 31 -15.04 -15.90 12.13
C GLU A 31 -13.96 -14.81 12.20
N ASN A 32 -14.33 -13.62 11.76
CA ASN A 32 -13.47 -12.46 11.82
C ASN A 32 -13.10 -12.20 13.28
N LYS A 33 -11.89 -12.66 13.67
CA LYS A 33 -11.36 -12.54 15.03
C LYS A 33 -10.78 -11.15 15.34
N PHE A 34 -11.22 -10.14 14.60
CA PHE A 34 -10.87 -8.74 14.81
C PHE A 34 -12.16 -7.91 14.82
N PRO A 35 -12.85 -7.80 15.96
CA PRO A 35 -13.98 -6.88 16.14
C PRO A 35 -13.45 -5.46 16.37
N PHE A 36 -12.51 -5.00 15.54
CA PHE A 36 -12.13 -3.60 15.53
C PHE A 36 -13.08 -2.89 14.59
N HIS A 37 -14.13 -2.31 15.18
CA HIS A 37 -14.87 -1.24 14.53
C HIS A 37 -13.93 -0.04 14.46
N TYR A 38 -13.43 0.25 13.25
CA TYR A 38 -12.92 1.58 12.98
C TYR A 38 -14.13 2.50 13.06
N THR A 39 -14.16 3.37 14.05
CA THR A 39 -14.98 4.56 13.92
C THR A 39 -14.47 5.25 12.67
N GLU A 40 -15.32 5.38 11.65
CA GLU A 40 -15.17 6.41 10.66
C GLU A 40 -15.25 7.71 11.46
N ASP A 41 -14.11 8.14 11.99
CA ASP A 41 -13.99 9.42 12.63
C ASP A 41 -14.07 10.41 11.47
N GLU A 42 -15.31 10.67 11.04
CA GLU A 42 -15.74 11.75 10.17
C GLU A 42 -15.54 13.09 10.89
N SER A 43 -14.53 13.22 11.73
CA SER A 43 -14.04 14.50 12.20
C SER A 43 -13.21 15.17 11.09
N ASP A 44 -13.84 15.27 9.91
CA ASP A 44 -13.62 16.38 9.00
C ASP A 44 -14.49 17.55 9.48
N GLU A 45 -14.36 17.91 10.77
CA GLU A 45 -14.69 19.26 11.16
C GLU A 45 -13.71 20.17 10.42
N GLU A 46 -14.17 20.62 9.25
CA GLU A 46 -13.88 21.91 8.61
C GLU A 46 -14.24 23.05 9.58
N SER A 47 -13.74 22.97 10.83
CA SER A 47 -13.57 24.12 11.68
C SER A 47 -12.58 24.99 10.95
N ASP A 48 -13.10 26.14 10.50
CA ASP A 48 -12.43 27.28 9.89
C ASP A 48 -11.26 27.71 10.78
N GLY A 49 -10.18 26.95 10.64
CA GLY A 49 -9.12 26.89 11.61
C GLY A 49 -8.22 28.06 11.39
N GLU A 50 -8.36 29.06 12.25
CA GLU A 50 -7.37 30.07 12.64
C GLU A 50 -6.31 30.36 11.56
N ALA A 51 -6.36 31.57 11.00
CA ALA A 51 -5.41 32.01 9.99
C ALA A 51 -3.96 31.78 10.45
N PHE A 52 -3.12 31.27 9.55
CA PHE A 52 -1.71 31.08 9.85
C PHE A 52 -1.00 32.43 9.81
N ASP A 53 -0.51 32.86 10.97
CA ASP A 53 0.28 34.07 11.12
C ASP A 53 1.74 33.70 11.42
N PRO A 54 2.66 33.80 10.45
CA PRO A 54 4.05 33.43 10.64
C PRO A 54 4.75 34.42 11.58
N LEU A 55 5.57 33.92 12.50
CA LEU A 55 6.38 34.77 13.38
C LEU A 55 7.55 35.47 12.65
N TRP A 56 7.86 35.05 11.42
CA TRP A 56 8.98 35.52 10.62
C TRP A 56 8.49 36.08 9.27
N GLU A 57 9.26 37.00 8.68
CA GLU A 57 8.93 37.61 7.39
C GLU A 57 9.09 36.60 6.25
N VAL A 58 7.97 36.18 5.65
CA VAL A 58 7.96 35.33 4.48
C VAL A 58 8.04 36.21 3.22
N PRO A 59 8.97 35.94 2.27
CA PRO A 59 9.06 36.69 1.03
C PRO A 59 7.73 36.72 0.25
N ASP A 60 7.38 37.88 -0.30
CA ASP A 60 6.11 38.11 -1.04
C ASP A 60 5.89 37.20 -2.26
N GLN A 61 6.95 36.56 -2.74
CA GLN A 61 6.89 35.60 -3.85
C GLN A 61 6.29 34.25 -3.44
N LEU A 62 6.20 33.98 -2.13
CA LEU A 62 5.65 32.74 -1.59
C LEU A 62 4.19 32.93 -1.17
N VAL A 63 3.36 31.95 -1.53
CA VAL A 63 1.95 31.95 -1.14
C VAL A 63 1.83 31.38 0.26
N MET A 64 1.29 32.18 1.18
CA MET A 64 1.05 31.75 2.56
C MET A 64 -0.12 30.76 2.65
N PRO A 65 0.00 29.69 3.47
CA PRO A 65 -1.13 28.81 3.75
C PRO A 65 -2.25 29.59 4.46
N LYS A 66 -3.49 29.33 4.06
CA LYS A 66 -4.67 30.05 4.57
C LYS A 66 -4.98 29.72 6.03
N THR A 67 -4.67 28.51 6.47
CA THR A 67 -5.04 27.99 7.79
C THR A 67 -3.84 27.36 8.49
N LYS A 68 -3.83 27.41 9.83
CA LYS A 68 -2.81 26.73 10.66
C LYS A 68 -2.77 25.21 10.40
N LYS A 69 -3.93 24.60 10.11
CA LYS A 69 -4.02 23.16 9.77
C LYS A 69 -3.25 22.84 8.48
N LEU A 70 -3.45 23.63 7.42
CA LEU A 70 -2.74 23.43 6.17
C LEU A 70 -1.23 23.60 6.35
N HIS A 71 -0.82 24.61 7.13
CA HIS A 71 0.59 24.80 7.47
C HIS A 71 1.18 23.56 8.15
N ALA A 72 0.50 23.01 9.17
CA ALA A 72 0.96 21.81 9.88
C ALA A 72 1.09 20.59 8.96
N ILE A 73 0.18 20.43 7.99
CA ILE A 73 0.25 19.34 6.99
C ILE A 73 1.46 19.53 6.08
N ILE A 74 1.72 20.76 5.60
CA ILE A 74 2.88 21.09 4.77
C ILE A 74 4.18 20.83 5.55
N GLU A 75 4.26 21.30 6.79
CA GLU A 75 5.42 21.10 7.66
C GLU A 75 5.71 19.61 7.93
N ALA A 76 4.69 18.86 8.36
CA ALA A 76 4.81 17.43 8.59
C ALA A 76 5.23 16.68 7.32
N THR A 77 4.68 17.07 6.16
CA THR A 77 5.03 16.47 4.87
C THR A 77 6.47 16.80 4.49
N ALA A 78 6.91 18.05 4.64
CA ALA A 78 8.28 18.47 4.36
C ALA A 78 9.29 17.67 5.21
N ASN A 79 9.03 17.54 6.52
CA ASN A 79 9.86 16.75 7.42
C ASN A 79 9.88 15.25 7.06
N LYS A 80 8.75 14.71 6.58
CA LYS A 80 8.65 13.29 6.21
C LYS A 80 9.33 12.96 4.88
N VAL A 81 9.27 13.89 3.93
CA VAL A 81 9.84 13.76 2.58
C VAL A 81 11.32 14.14 2.55
N GLN A 82 11.81 14.87 3.55
CA GLN A 82 13.23 15.23 3.68
C GLN A 82 14.12 13.98 3.60
N GLY A 83 15.05 13.97 2.63
CA GLY A 83 15.95 12.84 2.38
C GLY A 83 15.31 11.65 1.62
N HIS A 84 14.03 11.75 1.24
CA HIS A 84 13.28 10.69 0.56
C HIS A 84 12.45 11.25 -0.62
N PRO A 85 13.10 11.70 -1.70
CA PRO A 85 12.41 12.33 -2.84
C PRO A 85 11.36 11.43 -3.50
N GLN A 86 11.56 10.10 -3.47
CA GLN A 86 10.59 9.13 -3.97
C GLN A 86 9.25 9.15 -3.22
N LEU A 87 9.24 9.53 -1.93
CA LEU A 87 8.01 9.64 -1.15
C LEU A 87 7.15 10.79 -1.64
N GLU A 88 7.76 11.88 -2.10
CA GLU A 88 7.03 13.02 -2.67
C GLU A 88 6.21 12.59 -3.89
N SER A 89 6.84 11.90 -4.85
CA SER A 89 6.18 11.38 -6.04
C SER A 89 5.05 10.42 -5.68
N MET A 90 5.26 9.56 -4.68
CA MET A 90 4.23 8.64 -4.22
C MET A 90 3.05 9.38 -3.57
N LEU A 91 3.29 10.41 -2.75
CA LEU A 91 2.24 11.21 -2.13
C LEU A 91 1.43 11.97 -3.20
N LYS A 92 2.11 12.54 -4.20
CA LYS A 92 1.46 13.21 -5.34
C LYS A 92 0.54 12.27 -6.13
N ILE A 93 0.92 10.99 -6.30
CA ILE A 93 0.08 10.00 -7.00
C ILE A 93 -1.07 9.51 -6.12
N LYS A 94 -0.79 9.14 -4.87
CA LYS A 94 -1.79 8.50 -3.98
C LYS A 94 -2.79 9.48 -3.39
N LEU A 95 -2.37 10.72 -3.13
CA LEU A 95 -3.16 11.74 -2.46
C LEU A 95 -3.50 12.91 -3.39
N GLY A 96 -3.24 12.78 -4.71
CA GLY A 96 -3.50 13.86 -5.67
C GLY A 96 -4.96 14.31 -5.72
N ASP A 97 -5.91 13.41 -5.46
CA ASP A 97 -7.34 13.72 -5.39
C ASP A 97 -7.74 14.38 -4.06
N ASN A 98 -6.89 14.32 -3.03
CA ASN A 98 -7.17 14.87 -1.72
C ASN A 98 -6.87 16.38 -1.70
N LYS A 99 -7.89 17.19 -1.44
CA LYS A 99 -7.79 18.66 -1.37
C LYS A 99 -6.70 19.17 -0.41
N LYS A 100 -6.40 18.43 0.66
CA LYS A 100 -5.40 18.79 1.68
C LYS A 100 -3.95 18.64 1.19
N PHE A 101 -3.72 17.88 0.10
CA PHE A 101 -2.40 17.61 -0.48
C PHE A 101 -2.21 18.23 -1.88
N ARG A 102 -3.02 19.25 -2.21
CA ARG A 102 -2.94 19.97 -3.50
C ARG A 102 -1.97 21.16 -3.51
N PHE A 103 -1.11 21.25 -2.50
CA PHE A 103 -0.05 22.26 -2.44
C PHE A 103 1.12 21.91 -3.38
#